data_AF-A0A392TQK2-F1
#
_entry.id   AF-A0A392TQK2-F1
#
_cell.length_a   1.000
_cell.length_b   1.000
_cell.length_c   1.000
_cell.angle_alpha   90.00
_cell.angle_beta   90.00
_cell.angle_gamma   90.00
#
_symmetry.space_group_name_H-M   'P 1'
#
loop_
_entity.id
_entity.type
_entity.pdbx_description
1 polymer ?
#
loop_
_entity_poly.entity_id
_entity_poly.type
_entity_poly.pdbx_seq_one_letter_code
_entity_poly.pdbx_strand_id
1 'polypeptide(L)' 'MLKLTNDFLEKVVEKQKNDTRLLKCKALIEQGKKLDIVIDEHGVMRCRGRVCVPDVPELKRMILEE' A
#
# COMPACT_ATOMS: atom_id res chain seq x y z
N MET A 1 12.61 14.69 5.19
CA MET A 1 12.57 13.28 4.73
C MET A 1 11.47 12.64 5.54
N LEU A 2 10.31 12.36 4.92
CA LEU A 2 9.21 11.66 5.61
C LEU A 2 9.78 10.35 6.14
N LYS A 3 9.91 10.22 7.45
CA LYS A 3 10.32 8.97 8.07
C LYS A 3 9.08 8.11 8.06
N LEU A 4 8.91 7.29 7.02
CA LEU A 4 7.94 6.19 7.05
C LEU A 4 8.20 5.38 8.32
N THR A 5 7.46 5.69 9.38
CA THR A 5 7.54 4.99 10.65
C THR A 5 6.95 3.60 10.44
N ASN A 6 7.38 2.63 11.25
CA ASN A 6 6.77 1.29 11.21
C ASN A 6 5.25 1.38 11.44
N ASP A 7 4.78 2.29 12.31
CA ASP A 7 3.35 2.52 12.56
C ASP A 7 2.58 2.93 11.30
N PHE A 8 3.12 3.87 10.51
CA PHE A 8 2.49 4.27 9.26
C PHE A 8 2.40 3.11 8.26
N LEU A 9 3.48 2.33 8.11
CA LEU A 9 3.49 1.17 7.21
C LEU A 9 2.50 0.09 7.65
N GLU A 10 2.40 -0.20 8.94
CA GLU A 10 1.43 -1.16 9.48
C GLU A 10 -0.02 -0.73 9.19
N LYS A 11 -0.34 0.55 9.40
CA LYS A 11 -1.66 1.11 9.05
C LYS A 11 -1.91 1.04 7.55
N VAL A 12 -0.93 1.36 6.71
CA VAL A 12 -1.06 1.21 5.25
C VAL A 12 -1.43 -0.22 4.90
N VAL A 13 -0.69 -1.22 5.41
CA VAL A 13 -0.98 -2.64 5.14
C VAL A 13 -2.40 -3.02 5.57
N GLU A 14 -2.86 -2.57 6.74
CA GLU A 14 -4.23 -2.81 7.19
C GLU A 14 -5.27 -2.22 6.23
N LYS A 15 -5.08 -0.95 5.80
CA LYS A 15 -6.04 -0.30 4.90
C LYS A 15 -5.96 -0.87 3.48
N GLN A 16 -4.79 -1.31 3.00
CA GLN A 16 -4.64 -1.95 1.68
C GLN A 16 -5.48 -3.22 1.55
N LYS A 17 -5.66 -3.99 2.64
CA LYS A 17 -6.51 -5.20 2.66
C LYS A 17 -7.98 -4.92 2.33
N ASN A 18 -8.43 -3.68 2.51
CA ASN A 18 -9.82 -3.27 2.29
C ASN A 18 -9.96 -2.36 1.04
N ASP A 19 -8.86 -1.98 0.39
CA ASP A 19 -8.91 -1.16 -0.81
C ASP A 19 -9.30 -2.02 -2.02
N THR A 20 -10.49 -1.78 -2.57
CA THR A 20 -11.05 -2.57 -3.68
C THR A 20 -10.19 -2.54 -4.94
N ARG A 21 -9.43 -1.47 -5.21
CA ARG A 21 -8.55 -1.38 -6.39
C ARG A 21 -7.31 -2.24 -6.18
N LEU A 22 -6.72 -2.17 -4.98
CA LEU A 22 -5.55 -2.97 -4.63
C LEU A 22 -5.89 -4.46 -4.55
N LEU A 23 -7.05 -4.82 -4.00
CA LEU A 23 -7.54 -6.21 -4.02
C LEU A 23 -7.69 -6.75 -5.45
N LYS A 24 -8.23 -5.95 -6.38
CA LYS A 24 -8.29 -6.33 -7.80
C LYS A 24 -6.89 -6.53 -8.38
N CYS A 25 -5.95 -5.63 -8.11
CA CYS A 25 -4.57 -5.78 -8.54
C CYS A 25 -3.93 -7.06 -7.98
N LYS A 26 -4.14 -7.36 -6.69
CA LYS A 26 -3.66 -8.59 -6.06
C LYS A 26 -4.21 -9.84 -6.76
N ALA A 27 -5.52 -9.90 -6.99
CA ALA A 27 -6.15 -11.02 -7.68
C ALA A 27 -5.61 -11.22 -9.11
N LEU A 28 -5.27 -10.14 -9.82
CA LEU A 28 -4.65 -10.22 -11.15
C LEU A 28 -3.21 -10.75 -11.09
N ILE A 29 -2.43 -10.36 -10.08
CA ILE A 29 -1.07 -10.87 -9.84
C ILE A 29 -1.13 -12.37 -9.52
N GLU A 30 -2.09 -12.79 -8.68
CA GLU A 30 -2.32 -14.20 -8.33
C GLU A 30 -2.75 -15.05 -9.55
N GLN A 31 -3.40 -14.43 -10.55
CA GLN A 31 -3.69 -15.05 -11.85
C GLN A 31 -2.49 -15.06 -12.82
N GLY A 32 -1.31 -14.61 -12.38
CA GLY A 32 -0.09 -14.57 -13.19
C GLY A 32 0.01 -13.36 -14.13
N LYS A 33 -0.86 -12.35 -14.00
CA LYS A 33 -0.69 -11.11 -14.78
C LYS A 33 0.48 -10.30 -14.24
N LYS A 34 1.36 -9.89 -15.14
CA LYS A 34 2.45 -8.96 -14.82
C LYS A 34 1.88 -7.55 -14.66
N LEU A 35 1.90 -7.05 -13.43
CA LEU A 35 1.62 -5.65 -13.09
C LEU A 35 2.90 -4.99 -12.56
N ASP A 36 2.96 -3.66 -12.61
CA ASP A 36 4.00 -2.84 -11.96
C ASP A 36 3.92 -2.87 -10.41
N ILE A 37 3.11 -3.76 -9.85
CA ILE A 37 2.79 -3.86 -8.42
C ILE A 37 3.44 -5.12 -7.84
N VAL A 38 4.14 -4.96 -6.73
CA VAL A 38 4.76 -6.03 -5.95
C VAL A 38 4.31 -5.95 -4.50
N ILE A 39 4.27 -7.08 -3.81
CA ILE A 39 4.12 -7.14 -2.35
C ILE A 39 5.52 -7.38 -1.79
N ASP A 40 6.00 -6.49 -0.93
CA ASP A 40 7.31 -6.63 -0.30
C ASP A 40 7.31 -7.62 0.87
N GLU A 41 8.48 -7.84 1.48
CA GLU A 41 8.66 -8.75 2.63
C GLU A 41 7.83 -8.37 3.87
N HIS A 42 7.40 -7.12 3.98
CA HIS A 42 6.54 -6.63 5.06
C HIS A 42 5.04 -6.70 4.71
N GLY A 43 4.70 -7.23 3.53
CA GLY A 43 3.32 -7.31 3.05
C GLY A 43 2.78 -6.00 2.48
N VAL A 44 3.62 -4.99 2.25
CA VAL A 44 3.21 -3.69 1.69
C VAL A 44 3.13 -3.81 0.17
N MET A 45 1.98 -3.44 -0.40
CA MET A 45 1.87 -3.29 -1.85
C MET A 45 2.61 -2.03 -2.32
N ARG A 46 3.51 -2.20 -3.28
CA ARG A 46 4.29 -1.12 -3.89
C ARG A 46 4.14 -1.11 -5.41
N CYS A 47 3.98 0.08 -5.98
CA CYS A 47 3.97 0.32 -7.41
C CYS A 47 5.28 1.02 -7.80
N ARG A 48 6.13 0.32 -8.58
CA ARG A 48 7.47 0.82 -8.98
C ARG A 48 8.29 1.33 -7.78
N GLY A 49 8.35 0.55 -6.70
CA GLY A 49 9.06 0.87 -5.46
C GLY A 49 8.35 1.84 -4.50
N ARG A 50 7.27 2.49 -4.93
CA ARG A 50 6.49 3.44 -4.10
C ARG A 50 5.34 2.74 -3.40
N VAL A 51 5.13 3.06 -2.12
CA VAL A 51 4.03 2.51 -1.32
C VAL A 51 2.68 2.91 -1.92
N CYS A 52 1.80 1.93 -2.13
CA CYS A 52 0.43 2.16 -2.57
C CYS A 52 -0.42 2.61 -1.37
N VAL A 53 -0.54 3.91 -1.13
CA VAL A 53 -1.35 4.43 -0.01
C VAL A 53 -2.83 4.49 -0.41
N PRO A 54 -3.74 3.81 0.31
CA PRO A 54 -5.19 3.94 0.09
C PRO A 54 -5.70 5.36 0.33
N ASP A 55 -6.75 5.75 -0.40
CA ASP A 55 -7.36 7.08 -0.27
C ASP A 55 -8.28 7.18 0.95
N VAL A 56 -7.70 7.19 2.15
CA VAL A 56 -8.44 7.32 3.42
C VAL A 56 -7.96 8.54 4.22
N PRO A 57 -8.86 9.29 4.88
CA PRO A 57 -8.50 10.53 5.59
C PRO A 57 -7.41 10.36 6.64
N GLU A 58 -7.39 9.23 7.36
CA GLU A 58 -6.39 8.92 8.39
C GLU A 58 -4.97 8.91 7.81
N LEU A 59 -4.73 8.14 6.74
CA LEU A 59 -3.40 8.07 6.12
C LEU A 59 -2.99 9.40 5.48
N LYS A 60 -3.94 10.14 4.91
CA LYS A 60 -3.67 11.49 4.38
C LYS A 60 -3.19 12.43 5.47
N ARG A 61 -3.83 12.41 6.64
CA ARG A 61 -3.42 13.20 7.80
C ARG A 61 -2.02 12.84 8.26
N MET A 62 -1.74 11.54 8.42
CA MET A 62 -0.40 11.08 8.80
C MET A 62 0.69 11.54 7.83
N ILE A 63 0.42 11.58 6.51
CA ILE A 63 1.39 12.08 5.52
C ILE A 63 1.60 13.60 5.61
N LEU A 64 0.55 14.36 5.95
CA LEU A 64 0.60 15.83 5.98
C LEU A 64 1.13 16.39 7.32
N GLU A 65 0.99 15.63 8.40
CA GLU A 65 1.39 16.03 9.75
C GLU A 65 2.84 15.59 10.11
N GLU A 66 3.54 14.92 9.20
CA GLU A 66 4.95 14.47 9.30
C GLU A 66 5.94 15.43 8.60
#